data_AF-A0A0F9CSI6-F1
#
_entry.id   AF-A0A0F9CSI6-F1
#
_cell.length_a   1.000
_cell.length_b   1.000
_cell.length_c   1.000
_cell.angle_alpha   90.00
_cell.angle_beta   90.00
_cell.angle_gamma   90.00
#
_symmetry.space_group_name_H-M   'P 1'
#
loop_
_entity.id
_entity.type
_entity.pdbx_description
1 polymer ?
#
loop_
_entity_poly.entity_id
_entity_poly.type
_entity_poly.pdbx_seq_one_letter_code
_entity_poly.pdbx_strand_id
1 'polypeptide(L)'
;MGWTIVRLEHVGDAGVVAQYAKRSRLTDPRWAFVSELLSGRGYELGPIVGLTPKVDWPFAAYVYTSPRKDGYGRAGSQLHRWPVRLMDWRAA
;
A
#
# COMPACT_ATOMS: atom_id res chain seq x y z
N MET A 1 8.38 14.95 -11.13
CA MET A 1 7.33 14.52 -10.17
C MET A 1 6.59 13.33 -10.75
N GLY A 2 5.93 12.52 -9.92
CA GLY A 2 5.08 11.41 -10.38
C GLY A 2 4.04 11.04 -9.34
N TRP A 3 3.82 9.74 -9.17
CA TRP A 3 2.77 9.17 -8.34
C TRP A 3 3.32 8.04 -7.50
N THR A 4 2.95 8.00 -6.22
CA THR A 4 3.04 6.78 -5.42
C THR A 4 1.75 6.01 -5.63
N ILE A 5 1.91 4.77 -6.03
CA ILE A 5 0.83 3.82 -6.31
C ILE A 5 0.81 2.81 -5.17
N VAL A 6 -0.39 2.51 -4.68
CA VAL A 6 -0.65 1.44 -3.72
C VAL A 6 -1.70 0.52 -4.33
N ARG A 7 -1.34 -0.74 -4.59
CA ARG A 7 -2.29 -1.78 -5.00
C ARG A 7 -2.52 -2.70 -3.81
N LEU A 8 -3.78 -2.86 -3.41
CA LEU A 8 -4.17 -3.81 -2.38
C LEU A 8 -4.61 -5.12 -3.03
N GLU A 9 -4.12 -6.22 -2.50
CA GLU A 9 -4.51 -7.58 -2.87
C GLU A 9 -4.83 -8.37 -1.61
N HIS A 10 -5.78 -9.30 -1.68
CA HIS A 10 -5.98 -10.27 -0.59
C HIS A 10 -4.80 -11.24 -0.53
N VAL A 11 -4.33 -11.54 0.68
CA VAL A 11 -3.25 -12.53 0.84
C VAL A 11 -3.78 -13.92 0.47
N GLY A 12 -3.20 -14.52 -0.56
CA GLY A 12 -3.57 -15.87 -1.02
C GLY A 12 -4.61 -15.89 -2.14
N ASP A 13 -5.10 -14.73 -2.56
CA ASP A 13 -5.94 -14.58 -3.75
C ASP A 13 -5.17 -13.82 -4.84
N ALA A 14 -5.51 -14.05 -6.10
CA ALA A 14 -4.95 -13.36 -7.24
C ALA A 14 -5.89 -12.24 -7.69
N GLY A 15 -5.61 -11.00 -7.31
CA GLY A 15 -6.40 -9.86 -7.79
C GLY A 15 -6.20 -8.57 -6.99
N VAL A 16 -6.22 -7.44 -7.71
CA VAL A 16 -6.22 -6.10 -7.11
C VAL A 16 -7.63 -5.76 -6.65
N VAL A 17 -7.82 -5.65 -5.33
CA VAL A 17 -9.10 -5.25 -4.73
C VAL A 17 -9.28 -3.74 -4.67
N ALA A 18 -8.17 -2.99 -4.62
CA ALA A 18 -8.19 -1.54 -4.67
C ALA A 18 -6.86 -0.98 -5.17
N GLN A 19 -6.92 0.17 -5.84
CA GLN A 19 -5.73 0.94 -6.22
C GLN A 19 -5.88 2.39 -5.79
N TYR A 20 -4.84 2.91 -5.13
CA TYR A 20 -4.75 4.31 -4.73
C TYR A 20 -3.52 4.95 -5.34
N ALA A 21 -3.64 6.24 -5.68
CA ALA A 21 -2.55 7.03 -6.23
C ALA A 21 -2.52 8.42 -5.58
N LYS A 22 -1.35 8.83 -5.09
CA LYS A 22 -1.10 10.18 -4.55
C LYS A 22 0.15 10.77 -5.20
N ARG A 23 0.11 12.05 -5.58
CA ARG A 23 1.25 12.76 -6.18
C ARG A 23 2.44 12.73 -5.22
N SER A 24 3.63 12.44 -5.74
CA SER A 24 4.86 12.34 -4.95
C SER A 24 6.11 12.59 -5.80
N ARG A 25 7.28 12.63 -5.13
CA ARG A 25 8.59 12.58 -5.82
C ARG A 25 8.82 11.16 -6.34
N LEU A 26 9.52 11.04 -7.46
CA LEU A 26 9.91 9.74 -8.04
C LEU A 26 11.13 9.19 -7.29
N THR A 27 10.88 8.78 -6.06
CA THR A 27 11.85 8.17 -5.13
C THR A 27 11.16 7.01 -4.43
N ASP A 28 11.89 6.23 -3.65
CA ASP A 28 11.24 5.14 -2.92
C ASP A 28 10.08 5.65 -2.02
N PRO A 29 8.93 4.96 -2.03
CA PRO A 29 7.78 5.31 -1.20
C PRO A 29 8.14 5.28 0.29
N ARG A 30 7.83 6.38 1.00
CA ARG A 30 8.07 6.46 2.45
C ARG A 30 6.90 5.87 3.22
N TRP A 31 7.22 5.11 4.27
CA TRP A 31 6.24 4.51 5.19
C TRP A 31 5.14 5.48 5.62
N ALA A 32 5.52 6.60 6.24
CA ALA A 32 4.58 7.57 6.79
C ALA A 32 3.61 8.12 5.73
N PHE A 33 4.11 8.38 4.52
CA PHE A 33 3.29 8.90 3.42
C PHE A 33 2.22 7.89 2.97
N VAL A 34 2.58 6.62 2.94
CA VAL A 34 1.67 5.55 2.51
C VAL A 34 0.71 5.17 3.63
N SER A 35 1.17 5.22 4.89
CA SER A 35 0.33 5.06 6.08
C SER A 35 -0.79 6.09 6.09
N GLU A 36 -0.46 7.36 5.87
CA GLU A 36 -1.44 8.46 5.77
C GLU A 36 -2.41 8.26 4.59
N LEU A 37 -1.91 7.80 3.44
CA LEU A 37 -2.76 7.52 2.28
C LEU A 37 -3.77 6.39 2.54
N LEU A 38 -3.35 5.33 3.24
CA LEU A 38 -4.18 4.17 3.55
C LEU A 38 -5.14 4.42 4.72
N SER A 39 -4.71 5.17 5.75
CA SER A 39 -5.58 5.52 6.87
C SER A 39 -6.77 6.37 6.42
N GLY A 40 -6.56 7.30 5.47
CA GLY A 40 -7.64 8.05 4.82
C GLY A 40 -8.62 7.19 4.00
N ARG A 41 -8.35 5.89 3.85
CA ARG A 41 -9.19 4.90 3.17
C ARG A 41 -9.70 3.82 4.12
N GLY A 42 -9.47 3.96 5.43
CA GLY A 42 -9.89 2.98 6.43
C GLY A 42 -8.98 1.75 6.52
N TYR A 43 -7.71 1.88 6.12
CA TYR A 43 -6.73 0.80 6.20
C TYR A 43 -5.57 1.16 7.10
N GLU A 44 -5.04 0.15 7.79
CA GLU A 44 -3.86 0.24 8.64
C GLU A 44 -2.68 -0.51 7.98
N LEU A 45 -1.50 0.11 7.98
CA LEU A 45 -0.25 -0.55 7.59
C LEU A 45 0.33 -1.31 8.78
N GLY A 46 0.65 -2.60 8.59
CA GLY A 46 1.22 -3.46 9.61
C GLY A 46 2.76 -3.50 9.60
N PRO A 47 3.41 -3.99 10.66
CA PRO A 47 4.87 -4.00 10.76
C PRO A 47 5.56 -4.74 9.60
N ILE A 48 6.69 -4.22 9.11
CA ILE A 48 7.50 -4.82 8.02
C ILE A 48 8.26 -6.09 8.51
N VAL A 49 8.37 -6.30 9.83
CA VAL A 49 9.27 -7.30 10.43
C VAL A 49 8.61 -8.68 10.52
N GLY A 50 9.37 -9.71 10.15
CA GLY A 50 8.93 -11.06 9.78
C GLY A 50 8.40 -11.98 10.89
N LEU A 51 7.58 -11.50 11.81
CA LEU A 51 7.01 -12.30 12.91
C LEU A 51 5.59 -11.85 13.30
N THR A 52 4.65 -11.72 12.35
CA THR A 52 3.23 -11.53 12.73
C THR A 52 2.36 -12.58 12.03
N PRO A 53 1.41 -13.24 12.75
CA PRO A 53 0.55 -14.26 12.17
C PRO A 53 -0.16 -13.72 10.93
N LYS A 54 -0.24 -14.53 9.87
CA LYS A 54 -0.99 -14.23 8.64
C LYS A 54 -2.47 -13.86 8.89
N VAL A 55 -2.99 -14.18 10.07
CA VAL A 55 -4.39 -14.01 10.47
C VAL A 55 -4.77 -12.54 10.70
N ASP A 56 -3.84 -11.69 11.15
CA ASP A 56 -4.15 -10.29 11.50
C ASP A 56 -4.05 -9.29 10.34
N TRP A 57 -3.46 -9.71 9.20
CA TRP A 57 -3.15 -8.83 8.06
C TRP A 57 -3.63 -9.44 6.74
N PRO A 58 -4.95 -9.37 6.44
CA PRO A 58 -5.55 -10.08 5.32
C PRO A 58 -5.22 -9.50 3.94
N PHE A 59 -4.60 -8.32 3.88
CA PHE A 59 -4.22 -7.67 2.62
C PHE A 59 -2.71 -7.45 2.52
N ALA A 60 -2.22 -7.38 1.29
CA ALA A 60 -0.90 -6.91 0.94
C ALA A 60 -1.00 -5.62 0.11
N ALA A 61 -0.32 -4.56 0.54
CA ALA A 61 -0.09 -3.36 -0.24
C ALA A 61 1.20 -3.48 -1.05
N TYR A 62 1.06 -3.50 -2.37
CA TYR A 62 2.16 -3.33 -3.30
C TYR A 62 2.36 -1.85 -3.58
N VAL A 63 3.51 -1.33 -3.19
CA VAL A 63 3.80 0.10 -3.20
C VAL A 63 5.00 0.40 -4.07
N TYR A 64 4.83 1.33 -5.01
CA TYR A 64 5.89 1.77 -5.90
C TYR A 64 5.60 3.19 -6.43
N THR A 65 6.57 3.82 -7.08
CA THR A 65 6.34 5.08 -7.79
C THR A 65 6.27 4.87 -9.30
N SER A 66 5.42 5.68 -9.94
CA SER A 66 5.16 5.67 -11.37
C SER A 66 5.13 7.10 -11.92
N PRO A 67 5.58 7.34 -13.16
CA PRO A 67 5.33 8.62 -13.81
C PRO A 67 3.84 8.84 -14.12
N ARG A 68 3.04 7.76 -14.16
CA ARG A 68 1.62 7.78 -14.53
C ARG A 68 0.71 7.50 -13.33
N LYS A 69 -0.48 8.09 -13.34
CA LYS A 69 -1.46 7.99 -12.24
C LYS A 69 -2.08 6.59 -12.14
N ASP A 70 -2.22 5.91 -13.28
CA ASP A 70 -2.74 4.55 -13.39
C ASP A 70 -1.73 3.49 -12.87
N GLY A 71 -0.49 3.90 -12.62
CA GLY A 71 0.59 3.03 -12.17
C GLY A 71 1.26 2.24 -13.29
N TYR A 72 1.04 2.60 -14.56
CA TYR A 72 1.76 1.99 -15.67
C TYR A 72 3.21 2.50 -15.74
N GLY A 73 4.16 1.55 -15.73
CA GLY A 73 5.59 1.82 -15.64
C GLY A 73 6.05 2.16 -14.22
N ARG A 74 7.20 1.63 -13.80
CA ARG A 74 7.86 1.96 -12.53
C ARG A 74 8.94 2.99 -12.77
N ALA A 75 8.97 4.05 -11.98
CA ALA A 75 9.96 5.12 -12.09
C ALA A 75 11.27 4.78 -11.34
N GLY A 76 11.83 3.59 -11.57
CA GLY A 76 13.08 3.16 -10.93
C GLY A 76 13.00 2.88 -9.42
N SER A 77 11.85 3.08 -8.76
CA SER A 77 11.66 2.73 -7.35
C SER A 77 11.52 1.23 -7.14
N GLN A 78 11.91 0.76 -5.97
CA GLN A 78 11.66 -0.61 -5.55
C GLN A 78 10.15 -0.88 -5.41
N LEU A 79 9.77 -2.14 -5.63
CA LEU A 79 8.42 -2.62 -5.31
C LEU A 79 8.43 -3.08 -3.85
N HIS A 80 7.73 -2.36 -3.00
CA HIS A 80 7.55 -2.75 -1.61
C HIS A 80 6.26 -3.55 -1.46
N ARG A 81 6.28 -4.53 -0.55
CA ARG A 81 5.10 -5.29 -0.16
C ARG A 81 4.91 -5.13 1.35
N TRP A 82 3.83 -4.48 1.75
CA TRP A 82 3.54 -4.21 3.17
C TRP A 82 2.21 -4.86 3.59
N PRO A 83 2.14 -5.45 4.79
CA PRO A 83 0.91 -6.02 5.30
C PRO A 83 -0.11 -4.91 5.61
N VAL A 84 -1.38 -5.17 5.32
CA VAL A 84 -2.48 -4.21 5.49
C VAL A 84 -3.71 -4.92 6.06
N ARG A 85 -4.45 -4.21 6.92
CA ARG A 85 -5.77 -4.64 7.40
C ARG A 85 -6.76 -3.49 7.35
N LEU A 86 -8.05 -3.81 7.39
CA LEU A 86 -9.09 -2.81 7.59
C LEU A 86 -9.01 -2.29 9.04
N MET A 87 -9.11 -0.98 9.21
CA MET A 87 -9.29 -0.39 10.53
C MET A 87 -10.72 -0.72 11.00
N ASP A 88 -10.86 -1.27 12.20
CA ASP A 88 -12.15 -1.46 12.83
C ASP A 88 -12.72 -0.08 13.22
N TRP A 89 -13.43 0.54 12.29
CA TRP A 89 -14.09 1.83 12.50
C TRP A 89 -15.36 1.72 13.35
N ARG A 90 -15.71 0.51 13.83
CA ARG A 90 -16.89 0.22 14.66
C ARG A 90 -16.66 0.34 16.18
N ALA A 91 -15.48 0.80 16.61
CA ALA A 91 -15.16 0.98 18.03
C ALA A 91 -15.04 2.46 18.47
N ALA A 92 -15.73 3.38 17.78
CA ALA A 92 -15.82 4.79 18.15
C ALA A 92 -17.28 5.22 18.36
#